data_AF-A0A849DJA3-F1
#
_entry.id   AF-A0A849DJA3-F1
#
_cell.length_a   1.000
_cell.length_b   1.000
_cell.length_c   1.000
_cell.angle_alpha   90.00
_cell.angle_beta   90.00
_cell.angle_gamma   90.00
#
_symmetry.space_group_name_H-M   'P 1'
#
loop_
_entity.id
_entity.type
_entity.pdbx_description
1 polymer ?
#
loop_
_entity_poly.entity_id
_entity_poly.type
_entity_poly.pdbx_seq_one_letter_code
_entity_poly.pdbx_strand_id
1 'polypeptide(L)'
;PVPLAAALHNDLEAAALSLRPELRATLDAGTAAGALAGMVSGSGPTCVFLAASAEHAAAVASGLAKVPACRLALTATGPAPGAHIAVERDTKG
;
A
#
# COMPACT_ATOMS: atom_id res chain seq x y z
N PRO A 1 -10.89 0.65 -10.87
CA PRO A 1 -9.53 0.77 -10.29
C PRO A 1 -8.44 1.18 -11.31
N VAL A 2 -8.52 0.75 -12.57
CA VAL A 2 -7.50 1.08 -13.59
C VAL A 2 -7.31 2.59 -13.85
N PRO A 3 -8.37 3.42 -14.00
CA PRO A 3 -8.17 4.86 -14.16
C PRO A 3 -7.51 5.52 -12.95
N LEU A 4 -7.80 5.03 -11.74
CA LEU A 4 -7.16 5.52 -10.51
C LEU A 4 -5.68 5.13 -10.47
N ALA A 5 -5.33 3.92 -10.90
CA ALA A 5 -3.95 3.45 -10.93
C ALA A 5 -3.05 4.40 -11.76
N ALA A 6 -3.54 4.85 -12.92
CA ALA A 6 -2.83 5.78 -13.80
C ALA A 6 -2.73 7.21 -13.22
N ALA A 7 -3.57 7.56 -12.24
CA ALA A 7 -3.63 8.88 -11.63
C ALA A 7 -2.93 8.96 -10.27
N LEU A 8 -2.42 7.84 -9.73
CA LEU A 8 -1.67 7.85 -8.48
C LEU A 8 -0.35 8.59 -8.67
N HIS A 9 -0.13 9.59 -7.83
CA HIS A 9 1.05 10.43 -7.87
C HIS A 9 1.35 11.01 -6.48
N ASN A 10 2.63 11.22 -6.21
CA ASN A 10 3.10 11.88 -5.00
C ASN A 10 4.32 12.76 -5.33
N ASP A 11 4.14 14.08 -5.23
CA ASP A 11 5.22 15.06 -5.49
C ASP A 11 6.43 14.89 -4.55
N LEU A 12 6.25 14.29 -3.38
CA LEU A 12 7.33 14.04 -2.42
C LEU A 12 8.12 12.75 -2.69
N GLU A 13 7.66 11.91 -3.62
CA GLU A 13 8.24 10.58 -3.83
C GLU A 13 9.72 10.65 -4.25
N ALA A 14 10.07 11.58 -5.13
CA ALA A 14 11.46 11.74 -5.57
C ALA A 14 12.39 12.06 -4.38
N ALA A 15 11.95 12.92 -3.47
CA ALA A 15 12.70 13.25 -2.26
C ALA A 15 12.76 12.06 -1.29
N ALA A 16 11.65 11.34 -1.10
CA ALA A 16 11.61 10.14 -0.25
C ALA A 16 12.58 9.06 -0.75
N LEU A 17 12.62 8.81 -2.07
CA LEU A 17 13.53 7.85 -2.69
C LEU A 17 14.99 8.30 -2.66
N SER A 18 15.26 9.60 -2.72
CA SER A 18 16.61 10.14 -2.56
C SER A 18 17.12 9.95 -1.13
N LEU A 19 16.26 10.16 -0.12
CA LEU A 19 16.63 10.04 1.30
C LEU A 19 16.65 8.57 1.76
N ARG A 20 15.86 7.71 1.11
CA ARG A 20 15.71 6.28 1.43
C ARG A 20 15.67 5.43 0.16
N PRO A 21 16.83 5.20 -0.50
CA PRO A 21 16.91 4.44 -1.74
C PRO A 21 16.33 3.02 -1.62
N GLU A 22 16.33 2.43 -0.43
CA GLU A 22 15.78 1.10 -0.14
C GLU A 22 14.27 0.99 -0.42
N LEU A 23 13.53 2.10 -0.43
CA LEU A 23 12.10 2.11 -0.78
C LEU A 23 11.85 1.70 -2.23
N ARG A 24 12.84 1.90 -3.13
CA ARG A 24 12.74 1.45 -4.52
C ARG A 24 12.56 -0.05 -4.63
N ALA A 25 13.28 -0.83 -3.80
CA ALA A 25 13.13 -2.28 -3.77
C ALA A 25 11.71 -2.72 -3.35
N THR A 26 11.06 -1.98 -2.43
CA THR A 26 9.68 -2.25 -2.03
C THR A 26 8.70 -1.93 -3.17
N LEU A 27 8.87 -0.79 -3.87
CA LEU A 27 8.03 -0.41 -5.01
C LEU A 27 8.16 -1.41 -6.18
N ASP A 28 9.40 -1.79 -6.50
CA ASP A 28 9.70 -2.77 -7.55
C ASP A 28 9.08 -4.13 -7.21
N ALA A 29 9.18 -4.55 -5.95
CA ALA A 29 8.60 -5.82 -5.51
C ALA A 29 7.07 -5.82 -5.54
N GLY A 30 6.40 -4.72 -5.17
CA GLY A 30 4.95 -4.62 -5.28
C GLY A 30 4.48 -4.64 -6.74
N THR A 31 5.24 -4.00 -7.64
CA THR A 31 5.01 -4.07 -9.09
C THR A 31 5.18 -5.50 -9.61
N ALA A 32 6.26 -6.18 -9.22
CA ALA A 32 6.52 -7.58 -9.59
C ALA A 32 5.46 -8.55 -9.01
N ALA A 33 4.87 -8.22 -7.86
CA ALA A 33 3.78 -8.98 -7.26
C ALA A 33 2.42 -8.74 -7.93
N GLY A 34 2.34 -7.84 -8.92
CA GLY A 34 1.16 -7.62 -9.75
C GLY A 34 0.28 -6.44 -9.35
N ALA A 35 0.71 -5.60 -8.39
CA ALA A 35 -0.05 -4.40 -8.02
C ALA A 35 -0.36 -3.54 -9.25
N LEU A 36 -1.58 -2.96 -9.31
CA LEU A 36 -2.00 -2.12 -10.44
C LEU A 36 -1.18 -0.83 -10.53
N ALA A 37 -0.76 -0.32 -9.37
CA ALA A 37 0.16 0.81 -9.21
C ALA A 37 0.69 0.80 -7.76
N GLY A 38 1.85 1.41 -7.56
CA GLY A 38 2.44 1.62 -6.24
C GLY A 38 3.13 2.98 -6.18
N MET A 39 3.09 3.60 -5.00
CA MET A 39 3.79 4.85 -4.74
C MET A 39 4.20 4.94 -3.27
N VAL A 40 5.13 5.82 -2.95
CA VAL A 40 5.35 6.25 -1.56
C VAL A 40 4.13 7.08 -1.12
N SER A 41 3.59 6.79 0.05
CA SER A 41 2.50 7.56 0.65
C SER A 41 3.08 8.72 1.47
N GLY A 42 2.80 9.96 1.05
CA GLY A 42 3.33 11.16 1.71
C GLY A 42 4.85 11.23 1.68
N SER A 43 5.50 11.55 2.80
CA SER A 43 6.96 11.59 2.91
C SER A 43 7.61 10.21 3.16
N GLY A 44 6.83 9.12 3.14
CA GLY A 44 7.31 7.77 3.47
C GLY A 44 7.45 7.52 4.98
N PRO A 45 7.86 6.30 5.39
CA PRO A 45 8.37 5.20 4.56
C PRO A 45 7.28 4.28 3.97
N THR A 46 6.00 4.57 4.23
CA THR A 46 4.90 3.72 3.75
C THR A 46 4.86 3.72 2.22
N CYS A 47 4.98 2.53 1.62
CA CYS A 47 4.63 2.31 0.21
C CYS A 47 3.18 1.79 0.16
N VAL A 48 2.35 2.41 -0.66
CA VAL A 48 0.95 2.00 -0.87
C VAL A 48 0.81 1.38 -2.25
N PHE A 49 0.04 0.30 -2.33
CA PHE A 49 -0.18 -0.46 -3.57
C PHE A 49 -1.68 -0.62 -3.81
N LEU A 50 -2.12 -0.30 -5.03
CA LEU A 50 -3.50 -0.47 -5.45
C LEU A 50 -3.71 -1.88 -6.03
N ALA A 51 -4.64 -2.63 -5.46
CA ALA A 51 -5.03 -3.95 -5.95
C ALA A 51 -6.43 -3.93 -6.59
N ALA A 52 -6.72 -4.94 -7.41
CA ALA A 52 -8.00 -5.07 -8.10
C ALA A 52 -9.12 -5.66 -7.21
N SER A 53 -8.74 -6.43 -6.18
CA SER A 53 -9.64 -7.10 -5.24
C SER A 53 -8.91 -7.38 -3.91
N ALA A 54 -9.64 -7.91 -2.93
CA ALA A 54 -9.06 -8.33 -1.65
C ALA A 54 -8.08 -9.52 -1.81
N GLU A 55 -8.41 -10.48 -2.67
CA GLU A 55 -7.55 -11.63 -2.98
C GLU A 55 -6.26 -11.15 -3.66
N HIS A 56 -6.38 -10.21 -4.59
CA HIS A 56 -5.22 -9.60 -5.23
C HIS A 56 -4.37 -8.82 -4.21
N ALA A 57 -4.99 -8.08 -3.28
CA ALA A 57 -4.26 -7.38 -2.22
C ALA A 57 -3.47 -8.35 -1.32
N ALA A 58 -4.06 -9.51 -0.98
CA ALA A 58 -3.39 -10.54 -0.21
C ALA A 58 -2.18 -11.14 -0.96
N ALA A 59 -2.32 -11.38 -2.28
CA ALA A 59 -1.21 -11.85 -3.10
C ALA A 59 -0.04 -10.84 -3.17
N VAL A 60 -0.36 -9.56 -3.36
CA VAL A 60 0.63 -8.47 -3.35
C VAL A 60 1.33 -8.38 -1.98
N ALA A 61 0.56 -8.42 -0.88
CA ALA A 61 1.12 -8.40 0.47
C ALA A 61 2.05 -9.59 0.76
N SER A 62 1.70 -10.79 0.26
CA SER A 62 2.56 -11.98 0.36
C SER A 62 3.88 -11.83 -0.41
N GLY A 63 3.85 -11.17 -1.57
CA GLY A 63 5.06 -10.81 -2.32
C GLY A 63 5.96 -9.84 -1.55
N LEU A 64 5.36 -8.79 -0.98
CA LEU A 64 6.06 -7.75 -0.21
C LEU A 64 6.68 -8.28 1.08
N ALA A 65 6.05 -9.24 1.75
CA ALA A 65 6.57 -9.86 2.98
C ALA A 65 7.92 -10.58 2.79
N LYS A 66 8.33 -10.85 1.54
CA LYS A 66 9.62 -11.47 1.19
C LYS A 66 10.73 -10.44 0.95
N VAL A 67 10.41 -9.15 0.96
CA VAL A 67 11.33 -8.07 0.65
C VAL A 67 12.05 -7.63 1.93
N PRO A 68 13.39 -7.66 1.99
CA PRO A 68 14.12 -7.28 3.20
C PRO A 68 13.83 -5.85 3.70
N ALA A 69 13.54 -4.92 2.78
CA ALA A 69 13.18 -3.54 3.09
C ALA A 69 11.73 -3.36 3.59
N CYS A 70 10.88 -4.38 3.47
CA CYS A 70 9.49 -4.35 3.92
C CYS A 70 9.36 -5.09 5.27
N ARG A 71 9.32 -4.33 6.37
CA ARG A 71 9.14 -4.91 7.71
C ARG A 71 7.76 -5.57 7.89
N LEU A 72 6.72 -4.97 7.32
CA LEU A 72 5.33 -5.39 7.49
C LEU A 72 4.50 -4.96 6.29
N ALA A 73 3.78 -5.91 5.68
CA ALA A 73 2.78 -5.65 4.65
C ALA A 73 1.38 -5.90 5.22
N LEU A 74 0.50 -4.90 5.12
CA LEU A 74 -0.88 -4.98 5.58
C LEU A 74 -1.83 -4.75 4.41
N THR A 75 -2.96 -5.45 4.40
CA THR A 75 -4.07 -5.16 3.49
C THR A 75 -5.05 -4.19 4.13
N ALA A 76 -5.59 -3.27 3.35
CA ALA A 76 -6.62 -2.33 3.79
C ALA A 76 -7.62 -2.07 2.66
N THR A 77 -8.81 -1.61 3.03
CA THR A 77 -9.85 -1.14 2.09
C THR A 77 -10.19 0.32 2.38
N GLY A 78 -10.63 1.05 1.36
CA GLY A 78 -11.08 2.43 1.50
C GLY A 78 -12.10 2.83 0.42
N PRO A 79 -12.78 3.99 0.58
CA PRO A 79 -12.67 4.90 1.74
C PRO A 79 -13.30 4.30 3.00
N ALA A 80 -12.74 4.63 4.16
CA ALA A 80 -13.28 4.28 5.47
C ALA A 80 -13.89 5.52 6.15
N PRO A 81 -14.86 5.37 7.08
CA PRO A 81 -15.35 6.50 7.87
C PRO A 81 -14.19 7.21 8.58
N GLY A 82 -14.29 8.54 8.68
CA GLY A 82 -13.40 9.34 9.51
C GLY A 82 -13.61 9.08 11.01
N ALA A 83 -13.02 9.90 11.87
CA ALA A 83 -13.20 9.78 13.32
C ALA A 83 -14.69 9.94 13.69
N HIS A 84 -15.24 8.93 14.37
CA HIS A 84 -16.62 8.91 14.86
C HIS A 84 -16.68 8.08 16.14
N ILE A 85 -17.74 8.25 16.93
CA ILE A 85 -17.98 7.40 18.10
C ILE A 85 -18.35 6.01 17.58
N ALA A 86 -17.51 5.02 17.91
CA ALA A 86 -17.78 3.64 17.58
C ALA A 86 -18.88 3.12 18.51
N VAL A 87 -19.97 2.61 17.94
CA VAL A 87 -20.91 1.77 18.68
C VAL A 87 -20.28 0.40 18.75
N GLU A 88 -19.95 -0.06 19.95
CA GLU A 88 -19.42 -1.40 20.15
C GLU A 88 -20.47 -2.40 19.64
N ARG A 89 -20.12 -3.12 18.57
CA ARG A 89 -20.93 -4.25 18.09
C ARG A 89 -20.42 -5.46 18.86
N ASP A 90 -21.25 -6.00 19.74
CA ASP A 90 -21.00 -7.26 20.43
C ASP A 90 -20.88 -8.37 19.39
N THR A 91 -19.66 -8.65 18.92
CA THR A 91 -19.37 -9.82 18.07
C THR A 91 -19.28 -11.04 18.98
N LYS A 92 -20.42 -11.51 19.45
CA LYS A 92 -20.56 -12.86 19.99
C LYS A 92 -20.97 -13.81 18.85
N GLY A 93 -20.11 -14.81 18.61
CA GLY A 93 -20.43 -16.07 17.95
C GLY A 93 -20.08 -16.14 16.48
#